data_AF-A0A8J6B973-F1
#
_entry.id   AF-A0A8J6B973-F1
#
_cell.length_a   1.000
_cell.length_b   1.000
_cell.length_c   1.000
_cell.angle_alpha   90.00
_cell.angle_beta   90.00
_cell.angle_gamma   90.00
#
_symmetry.space_group_name_H-M   'P 1'
#
loop_
_entity.id
_entity.type
_entity.pdbx_description
1 polymer ?
#
loop_
_entity_poly.entity_id
_entity_poly.type
_entity_poly.pdbx_seq_one_letter_code
_entity_poly.pdbx_strand_id
1 'polypeptide(L)' 'GTGKTMVMDMFFAHVEVEQKKRVHFHGFMLDVHERIHRLKKTLPKRKAGFMAKTYDPIAPVAEEISEEACLLCFDEFQVL' A
#
# COMPACT_ATOMS: atom_id res chain seq x y z
N GLY A 1 20.31 -6.07 16.24
CA GLY A 1 20.59 -7.12 15.26
C GLY A 1 20.21 -8.49 15.77
N THR A 2 18.93 -8.86 15.66
CA THR A 2 18.41 -10.20 16.05
C THR A 2 18.14 -11.09 14.83
N GLY A 3 18.77 -10.81 13.67
CA GLY A 3 18.66 -11.63 12.46
C GLY A 3 17.39 -11.45 11.62
N LYS A 4 16.46 -10.56 12.01
CA LYS A 4 15.18 -10.36 11.29
C LYS A 4 15.38 -9.96 9.82
N THR A 5 16.33 -9.06 9.56
CA THR A 5 16.68 -8.63 8.19
C THR A 5 17.16 -9.82 7.37
N MET A 6 18.08 -10.64 7.89
CA MET A 6 18.60 -11.82 7.18
C MET A 6 17.49 -12.82 6.81
N VAL A 7 16.55 -13.08 7.72
CA VAL A 7 15.40 -13.96 7.44
C VAL A 7 14.53 -13.37 6.33
N MET A 8 14.28 -12.06 6.38
CA MET A 8 13.51 -11.36 5.35
C MET A 8 14.21 -11.39 3.99
N ASP A 9 15.54 -11.22 3.97
CA ASP A 9 16.37 -11.27 2.77
C ASP A 9 16.29 -12.66 2.13
N MET A 10 16.45 -13.72 2.92
CA MET A 10 16.39 -15.10 2.42
C MET A 10 14.99 -15.44 1.89
N PHE A 11 13.94 -15.07 2.60
CA PHE A 11 12.56 -15.27 2.13
C PHE A 11 12.32 -14.55 0.81
N PHE A 12 12.66 -13.25 0.76
CA PHE A 12 12.46 -12.45 -0.45
C PHE A 12 13.27 -12.97 -1.63
N ALA A 13 14.49 -13.47 -1.41
CA ALA A 13 15.33 -14.02 -2.47
C ALA A 13 14.79 -15.33 -3.05
N HIS A 14 14.22 -16.22 -2.23
CA HIS A 14 13.87 -17.58 -2.64
C HIS A 14 12.39 -17.80 -2.98
N VAL A 15 11.51 -16.85 -2.65
CA VAL A 15 10.09 -16.98 -3.00
C VAL A 15 9.89 -16.87 -4.52
N GLU A 16 9.22 -17.86 -5.10
CA GLU A 16 8.88 -17.96 -6.54
C GLU A 16 7.69 -17.07 -6.91
N VAL A 17 7.77 -15.80 -6.52
CA VAL A 17 6.81 -14.75 -6.88
C VAL A 17 7.57 -13.70 -7.68
N GLU A 18 7.14 -13.48 -8.92
CA GLU A 18 7.76 -12.50 -9.82
C GLU A 18 7.42 -11.07 -9.39
N GLN A 19 6.15 -10.80 -9.09
CA GLN A 19 5.66 -9.49 -8.66
C GLN A 19 5.76 -9.33 -7.14
N LYS A 20 6.98 -9.22 -6.64
CA LYS A 20 7.26 -8.98 -5.22
C LYS A 20 7.94 -7.64 -5.01
N LYS A 21 7.53 -6.91 -3.97
CA LYS A 21 8.15 -5.66 -3.56
C LYS A 21 8.56 -5.72 -2.10
N ARG A 22 9.75 -5.19 -1.83
CA ARG A 22 10.24 -4.94 -0.49
C ARG A 22 10.30 -3.44 -0.25
N VAL A 23 9.64 -2.96 0.79
CA VAL A 23 9.46 -1.53 1.04
C VAL A 23 9.51 -1.22 2.54
N HIS A 24 9.99 -0.04 2.90
CA HIS A 24 9.84 0.47 4.26
C HIS A 24 8.37 0.85 4.50
N PHE A 25 7.81 0.43 5.64
CA PHE A 25 6.40 0.64 5.95
C PHE A 25 5.97 2.12 5.87
N HIS A 26 6.76 3.04 6.43
CA HIS A 26 6.41 4.46 6.41
C HIS A 26 6.38 5.05 4.99
N GLY A 27 7.36 4.71 4.16
CA GLY A 27 7.40 5.15 2.75
C GLY A 27 6.22 4.60 1.96
N PHE A 28 5.85 3.35 2.19
CA PHE A 28 4.66 2.75 1.58
C PHE A 28 3.37 3.48 2.00
N MET A 29 3.21 3.77 3.30
CA MET A 29 2.03 4.49 3.79
C MET A 29 1.93 5.90 3.20
N LEU A 30 3.06 6.61 3.05
CA LEU A 30 3.08 7.92 2.38
C LEU A 30 2.61 7.83 0.92
N ASP A 31 3.09 6.84 0.17
CA ASP A 31 2.64 6.59 -1.21
C ASP A 31 1.13 6.29 -1.27
N VAL A 32 0.63 5.40 -0.41
CA VAL A 32 -0.80 5.09 -0.30
C VAL A 32 -1.62 6.36 -0.02
N HIS A 33 -1.19 7.19 0.92
CA HIS A 33 -1.87 8.45 1.24
C HIS A 33 -1.88 9.42 0.06
N GLU A 34 -0.79 9.51 -0.71
CA GLU A 34 -0.71 10.34 -1.90
C GLU A 34 -1.69 9.88 -2.97
N ARG A 35 -1.73 8.57 -3.26
CA ARG A 35 -2.67 7.96 -4.23
C ARG A 35 -4.12 8.21 -3.83
N ILE A 36 -4.48 7.98 -2.56
CA ILE A 36 -5.80 8.28 -2.02
C ILE A 36 -6.14 9.77 -2.20
N HIS A 37 -5.21 10.67 -1.89
CA HIS A 37 -5.43 12.10 -2.02
C HIS A 37 -5.62 12.52 -3.49
N ARG A 38 -4.87 11.92 -4.42
CA ARG A 38 -5.01 12.12 -5.87
C ARG A 38 -6.39 11.69 -6.35
N LEU A 39 -6.86 10.50 -5.96
CA LEU A 39 -8.21 10.01 -6.30
C LEU A 39 -9.31 10.88 -5.69
N LYS A 40 -9.14 11.37 -4.46
CA LYS A 40 -10.10 12.30 -3.85
C LYS A 40 -10.23 13.61 -4.61
N LYS A 41 -9.17 14.08 -5.28
CA LYS A 41 -9.20 15.30 -6.11
C LYS A 41 -9.93 15.12 -7.44
N THR A 42 -9.93 13.91 -8.00
CA THR A 42 -10.61 13.62 -9.28
C THR A 42 -12.11 13.40 -9.09
N LEU A 43 -12.55 13.05 -7.89
CA LEU A 43 -13.98 12.90 -7.57
C LEU A 43 -14.70 14.26 -7.50
N PRO A 44 -15.94 14.37 -8.02
CA PRO A 44 -16.74 15.58 -7.88
C PRO A 44 -16.90 15.94 -6.40
N LYS A 45 -16.64 17.21 -6.05
CA LYS A 45 -16.89 17.71 -4.68
C LYS A 45 -18.33 17.38 -4.31
N ARG A 46 -18.51 16.59 -3.25
CA ARG A 46 -19.83 16.14 -2.76
C ARG A 46 -20.79 17.34 -2.73
N LYS A 47 -21.89 17.28 -3.49
CA LYS A 47 -23.02 18.18 -3.25
C LYS A 47 -23.59 17.84 -1.88
N ALA A 48 -23.55 18.80 -0.95
CA ALA A 48 -24.18 18.66 0.35
C ALA A 48 -25.69 18.43 0.15
N GLY A 49 -26.19 17.24 0.51
CA GLY A 49 -27.64 16.95 0.49
C GLY A 49 -28.06 15.58 -0.04
N PHE A 50 -27.19 14.85 -0.76
CA PHE A 50 -27.49 13.47 -1.16
C PHE A 50 -26.73 12.51 -0.25
N MET A 51 -27.39 11.47 0.28
CA MET A 51 -26.72 10.34 0.96
C MET A 51 -25.84 9.61 -0.05
N ALA A 52 -24.71 10.22 -0.39
CA ALA A 52 -23.74 9.68 -1.31
C ALA A 52 -23.09 8.50 -0.60
N LYS A 53 -23.31 7.27 -1.11
CA LYS A 53 -22.54 6.07 -0.77
C LYS A 53 -21.09 6.50 -0.54
N THR A 54 -20.56 6.16 0.62
CA THR A 54 -19.18 6.44 0.99
C THR A 54 -18.28 5.80 -0.07
N TYR A 55 -17.83 6.57 -1.06
CA TYR A 55 -16.85 6.11 -2.03
C TYR A 55 -15.59 5.80 -1.24
N ASP A 56 -15.23 4.53 -1.16
CA ASP A 56 -14.04 4.07 -0.47
C ASP A 56 -12.85 4.23 -1.42
N PRO A 57 -11.97 5.22 -1.21
CA PRO A 57 -10.81 5.43 -2.05
C PRO A 57 -9.72 4.37 -1.80
N ILE A 58 -9.87 3.52 -0.78
CA ILE A 58 -8.88 2.47 -0.46
C ILE A 58 -8.96 1.35 -1.49
N ALA A 59 -10.17 0.89 -1.84
CA ALA A 59 -10.36 -0.17 -2.83
C ALA A 59 -9.63 0.08 -4.18
N PRO A 60 -9.80 1.23 -4.86
CA PRO A 60 -9.09 1.49 -6.11
C PRO A 60 -7.56 1.58 -5.93
N VAL A 61 -7.07 2.15 -4.81
CA VAL A 61 -5.63 2.19 -4.53
C VAL A 61 -5.08 0.79 -4.26
N ALA A 62 -5.83 -0.06 -3.57
CA ALA A 62 -5.45 -1.44 -3.34
C ALA A 62 -5.37 -2.23 -4.65
N GLU A 63 -6.29 -1.97 -5.58
CA GLU A 63 -6.27 -2.57 -6.92
C GLU A 63 -5.02 -2.13 -7.71
N GLU A 64 -4.72 -0.83 -7.75
CA GLU A 64 -3.48 -0.31 -8.35
C GLU A 64 -2.21 -0.96 -7.74
N ILE A 65 -2.17 -1.12 -6.42
CA ILE A 65 -1.03 -1.75 -5.74
C ILE A 65 -0.93 -3.25 -6.08
N SER A 66 -2.08 -3.92 -6.22
CA SER A 66 -2.12 -5.35 -6.55
C SER A 66 -1.62 -5.65 -7.97
N GLU A 67 -1.80 -4.72 -8.90
CA GLU A 67 -1.23 -4.80 -10.26
C GLU A 67 0.30 -4.68 -10.24
N GLU A 68 0.85 -3.99 -9.24
CA GLU A 68 2.29 -3.76 -9.09
C GLU A 68 3.01 -4.84 -8.28
N ALA A 69 2.33 -5.43 -7.29
CA ALA A 69 2.91 -6.46 -6.42
C ALA A 69 1.83 -7.38 -5.84
N CYS A 70 2.02 -8.69 -5.99
CA CYS A 70 1.22 -9.71 -5.31
C CYS A 70 1.87 -10.19 -3.99
N LEU A 71 3.13 -9.81 -3.73
CA LEU A 71 3.81 -10.01 -2.45
C LEU A 71 4.45 -8.70 -1.96
N LEU A 72 4.06 -8.26 -0.76
CA LEU A 72 4.63 -7.10 -0.08
C LEU A 72 5.44 -7.54 1.14
N CYS A 73 6.70 -7.12 1.15
CA CYS A 73 7.67 -7.38 2.20
C CYS A 73 7.99 -6.07 2.92
N PHE A 74 7.39 -5.85 4.09
CA PHE A 74 7.60 -4.64 4.87
C PHE A 74 8.83 -4.74 5.77
N ASP A 75 9.79 -3.83 5.57
CA ASP A 75 10.83 -3.57 6.55
C ASP A 75 10.37 -2.51 7.55
N GLU A 76 10.91 -2.60 8.78
CA GLU A 76 10.72 -1.61 9.85
C GLU A 76 9.24 -1.36 10.21
N PHE A 77 8.47 -2.44 10.39
CA PHE A 77 7.15 -2.37 10.99
C PHE A 77 7.26 -2.09 12.50
N GLN A 78 7.54 -0.83 12.85
CA GLN A 78 7.53 -0.36 14.23
C GLN A 78 6.45 0.72 14.35
N VAL A 79 5.36 0.37 15.02
CA VAL A 79 4.42 1.36 15.56
C VAL A 79 5.00 1.79 16.91
N LEU A 80 5.64 2.96 16.94
CA LEU A 80 6.04 3.62 18.18
C LEU A 80 4.85 4.34 18.81
#